data_AF-A0A672LAT2-F1
#
_entry.id   AF-A0A672LAT2-F1
#
_cell.length_a   1.000
_cell.length_b   1.000
_cell.length_c   1.000
_cell.angle_alpha   90.00
_cell.angle_beta   90.00
_cell.angle_gamma   90.00
#
_symmetry.space_group_name_H-M   'P 1'
#
loop_
_entity.id
_entity.type
_entity.pdbx_description
1 polymer ?
#
loop_
_entity_poly.entity_id
_entity_poly.type
_entity_poly.pdbx_seq_one_letter_code
_entity_poly.pdbx_strand_id
1 'polypeptide(L)'
;DDEEGHLVYHNGDINEKMALKIIKNIERYREAAMSEVDVLERINSLDEEKRFACVRMLDWFDHHGHICIVFELLGLSTYDFLKENGFMPFSLTQIRCMADQIFRAVHFLHRNKLTHTDLKPENILFVDSNYNIKYNSKMKRDERTLKRLDVKVVDFGNATYDHEHHTSLVSTRHYRAPEVILELGWNQACDVWSLGCILIEFYLGLTLFQTHDSKEHLAMMERVLGPIPAHLLQKTRKRRYVHHDKLDWDEHSSAGRYVRKHCKPLKQYMSCKTPEHELLFDLLQKMMEYDSSKRITLEQAIGHPFFNLLRKERK
;
A
#
# COMPACT_ATOMS: atom_id res chain seq x y z
N ASP A 1 -24.63 -5.85 21.11
CA ASP A 1 -24.96 -6.42 19.80
C ASP A 1 -25.74 -5.42 18.98
N ASP A 2 -25.03 -4.57 18.25
CA ASP A 2 -25.60 -3.87 17.09
C ASP A 2 -25.28 -4.72 15.84
N GLU A 3 -26.21 -4.78 14.89
CA GLU A 3 -26.27 -5.71 13.74
C GLU A 3 -25.08 -5.65 12.74
N GLU A 4 -24.03 -4.88 13.03
CA GLU A 4 -22.82 -4.73 12.20
C GLU A 4 -21.56 -5.36 12.83
N GLY A 5 -21.66 -6.04 13.97
CA GLY A 5 -20.50 -6.76 14.55
C GLY A 5 -19.40 -5.86 15.13
N HIS A 6 -19.73 -4.60 15.41
CA HIS A 6 -18.83 -3.68 16.12
C HIS A 6 -18.87 -3.96 17.63
N LEU A 7 -17.76 -4.45 18.17
CA LEU A 7 -17.58 -4.58 19.62
C LEU A 7 -17.28 -3.20 20.22
N VAL A 8 -18.24 -2.65 20.94
CA VAL A 8 -18.06 -1.42 21.72
C VAL A 8 -17.30 -1.78 23.01
N TYR A 9 -16.07 -1.31 23.13
CA TYR A 9 -15.28 -1.43 24.37
C TYR A 9 -15.53 -0.20 25.24
N HIS A 10 -15.95 -0.40 26.49
CA HIS A 10 -16.17 0.68 27.45
C HIS A 10 -14.92 0.86 28.31
N ASN A 11 -14.20 1.97 28.10
CA ASN A 11 -13.31 2.53 29.11
C ASN A 11 -14.03 3.74 29.74
N GLY A 12 -13.92 3.92 31.06
CA GLY A 12 -14.78 4.80 31.87
C GLY A 12 -15.14 6.18 31.27
N ASP A 13 -16.41 6.57 31.47
CA ASP A 13 -17.05 7.88 31.26
C ASP A 13 -17.08 8.53 29.87
N ILE A 14 -16.57 7.91 28.80
CA ILE A 14 -16.73 8.44 27.43
C ILE A 14 -17.25 7.33 26.51
N ASN A 15 -18.41 7.56 25.88
CA ASN A 15 -19.08 6.64 24.97
C ASN A 15 -18.40 6.65 23.57
N GLU A 16 -17.08 6.46 23.53
CA GLU A 16 -16.27 6.51 22.32
C GLU A 16 -16.20 5.11 21.68
N LYS A 17 -16.55 5.02 20.40
CA LYS A 17 -16.46 3.76 19.66
C LYS A 17 -15.00 3.47 19.30
N MET A 18 -14.58 2.23 19.53
CA MET A 18 -13.22 1.75 19.28
C MET A 18 -13.23 0.56 18.31
N ALA A 19 -12.07 0.26 17.73
CA ALA A 19 -11.87 -0.96 16.96
C ALA A 19 -11.08 -1.98 17.80
N LEU A 20 -11.58 -3.21 17.92
CA LEU A 20 -10.93 -4.28 18.68
C LEU A 20 -10.45 -5.40 17.74
N LYS A 21 -9.13 -5.57 17.64
CA LYS A 21 -8.50 -6.68 16.89
C LYS A 21 -8.31 -7.86 17.85
N ILE A 22 -9.16 -8.88 17.71
CA ILE A 22 -9.08 -10.12 18.51
C ILE A 22 -8.26 -11.16 17.76
N ILE A 23 -7.14 -11.57 18.35
CA ILE A 23 -6.21 -12.52 17.76
C ILE A 23 -6.61 -13.95 18.17
N LYS A 24 -6.56 -14.89 17.23
CA LYS A 24 -6.84 -16.31 17.52
C LYS A 24 -5.86 -16.83 18.58
N ASN A 25 -6.36 -17.62 19.53
CA ASN A 25 -5.56 -18.27 20.56
C ASN A 25 -4.74 -19.44 19.97
N ILE A 26 -3.73 -19.08 19.18
CA ILE A 26 -2.73 -19.97 18.59
C ILE A 26 -1.39 -19.28 18.81
N GLU A 27 -0.44 -19.98 19.41
CA GLU A 27 0.85 -19.44 19.88
C GLU A 27 1.55 -18.55 18.85
N ARG A 28 1.74 -19.03 17.62
CA ARG A 28 2.35 -18.25 16.53
C ARG A 28 1.64 -16.92 16.24
N TYR A 29 0.30 -16.89 16.29
CA TYR A 29 -0.45 -15.64 16.05
C TYR A 29 -0.38 -14.71 17.25
N ARG A 30 -0.28 -15.24 18.48
CA ARG A 30 -0.05 -14.45 19.68
C ARG A 30 1.34 -13.80 19.66
N GLU A 31 2.38 -14.53 19.28
CA GLU A 31 3.74 -13.98 19.13
C GLU A 31 3.78 -12.85 18.10
N ALA A 32 3.17 -13.06 16.92
CA ALA A 32 3.05 -12.02 15.90
C ALA A 32 2.27 -10.79 16.39
N ALA A 33 1.20 -10.99 17.17
CA ALA A 33 0.44 -9.90 17.76
C ALA A 33 1.24 -9.12 18.81
N MET A 34 2.04 -9.79 19.64
CA MET A 34 2.92 -9.09 20.59
C MET A 34 4.01 -8.28 19.86
N SER A 35 4.57 -8.80 18.77
CA SER A 35 5.48 -8.03 17.92
C SER A 35 4.79 -6.79 17.32
N GLU A 36 3.51 -6.90 16.93
CA GLU A 36 2.72 -5.76 16.45
C GLU A 36 2.50 -4.72 17.56
N VAL A 37 2.17 -5.17 18.78
CA VAL A 37 2.03 -4.31 19.96
C VAL A 37 3.31 -3.52 20.22
N ASP A 38 4.47 -4.18 20.25
CA ASP A 38 5.77 -3.52 20.50
C ASP A 38 6.06 -2.43 19.45
N VAL A 39 5.77 -2.72 18.18
CA VAL A 39 5.90 -1.74 17.08
C VAL A 39 4.94 -0.57 17.26
N LEU A 40 3.68 -0.83 17.61
CA LEU A 40 2.65 0.18 17.81
C LEU A 40 2.93 1.08 19.01
N GLU A 41 3.39 0.53 20.14
CA GLU A 41 3.84 1.30 21.30
C GLU A 41 4.99 2.23 20.90
N ARG A 42 5.96 1.73 20.13
CA ARG A 42 7.08 2.53 19.67
C ARG A 42 6.63 3.65 18.73
N ILE A 43 5.81 3.35 17.72
CA ILE A 43 5.22 4.34 16.82
C ILE A 43 4.49 5.42 17.62
N ASN A 44 3.66 5.00 18.58
CA ASN A 44 2.88 5.91 19.41
C ASN A 44 3.76 6.85 20.23
N SER A 45 4.86 6.34 20.81
CA SER A 45 5.83 7.12 21.61
C SER A 45 6.67 8.09 20.77
N LEU A 46 6.94 7.76 19.52
CA LEU A 46 7.74 8.60 18.62
C LEU A 46 6.91 9.70 17.95
N ASP A 47 5.60 9.53 17.91
CA ASP A 47 4.64 10.49 17.35
C ASP A 47 3.60 10.93 18.41
N GLU A 48 4.07 11.46 19.54
CA GLU A 48 3.21 11.97 20.63
C GLU A 48 2.25 13.06 20.14
N GLU A 49 2.70 13.90 19.19
CA GLU A 49 1.92 14.98 18.60
C GLU A 49 0.95 14.53 17.49
N LYS A 50 0.89 13.23 17.19
CA LYS A 50 -0.04 12.64 16.20
C LYS A 50 0.08 13.30 14.81
N ARG A 51 1.32 13.60 14.40
CA ARG A 51 1.64 14.29 13.14
C ARG A 51 1.64 13.35 11.95
N PHE A 52 1.85 12.06 12.16
CA PHE A 52 1.96 11.07 11.10
C PHE A 52 0.71 10.20 11.03
N ALA A 53 0.31 9.88 9.81
CA ALA A 53 -0.91 9.12 9.50
C ALA A 53 -0.74 7.62 9.78
N CYS A 54 -0.31 7.23 10.98
CA CYS A 54 -0.30 5.85 11.48
C CYS A 54 -1.50 5.65 12.44
N VAL A 55 -2.14 4.48 12.40
CA VAL A 55 -3.21 4.17 13.38
C VAL A 55 -2.68 4.17 14.80
N ARG A 56 -3.49 4.69 15.72
CA ARG A 56 -3.19 4.72 17.15
C ARG A 56 -3.73 3.48 17.82
N MET A 57 -2.82 2.70 18.37
CA MET A 57 -3.16 1.74 19.42
C MET A 57 -3.50 2.52 20.70
N LEU A 58 -4.59 2.17 21.35
CA LEU A 58 -5.06 2.81 22.58
C LEU A 58 -4.74 1.97 23.80
N ASP A 59 -4.85 0.65 23.67
CA ASP A 59 -4.62 -0.32 24.73
C ASP A 59 -4.42 -1.72 24.11
N TRP A 60 -3.94 -2.68 24.90
CA TRP A 60 -3.95 -4.10 24.56
C TRP A 60 -4.10 -4.94 25.83
N PHE A 61 -4.74 -6.10 25.71
CA PHE A 61 -4.92 -7.02 26.83
C PHE A 61 -5.05 -8.47 26.38
N ASP A 62 -4.82 -9.42 27.29
CA ASP A 62 -5.13 -10.84 27.08
C ASP A 62 -6.52 -11.16 27.66
N HIS A 63 -7.39 -11.73 26.85
CA HIS A 63 -8.71 -12.18 27.26
C HIS A 63 -8.92 -13.65 26.90
N HIS A 64 -8.90 -14.53 27.92
CA HIS A 64 -9.04 -15.98 27.75
C HIS A 64 -8.06 -16.59 26.73
N GLY A 65 -6.82 -16.08 26.67
CA GLY A 65 -5.81 -16.53 25.73
C GLY A 65 -5.92 -15.90 24.34
N HIS A 66 -6.82 -14.94 24.13
CA HIS A 66 -6.84 -14.10 22.95
C HIS A 66 -6.13 -12.78 23.25
N ILE A 67 -5.09 -12.45 22.46
CA ILE A 67 -4.54 -11.09 22.49
C ILE A 67 -5.54 -10.17 21.80
N CYS A 68 -5.93 -9.10 22.48
CA CYS A 68 -6.87 -8.10 22.03
C CYS A 68 -6.14 -6.76 21.93
N ILE A 69 -6.11 -6.16 20.74
CA ILE A 69 -5.48 -4.85 20.51
C ILE A 69 -6.58 -3.83 20.23
N VAL A 70 -6.61 -2.76 21.01
CA VAL A 70 -7.61 -1.68 20.94
C VAL A 70 -7.03 -0.54 20.10
N PHE A 71 -7.77 -0.11 19.09
CA PHE A 71 -7.40 1.00 18.21
C PHE A 71 -8.48 2.09 18.22
N GLU A 72 -8.07 3.30 17.81
CA GLU A 72 -9.05 4.30 17.38
C GLU A 72 -9.94 3.73 16.26
N LEU A 73 -11.24 4.03 16.27
CA LEU A 73 -12.13 3.61 15.20
C LEU A 73 -11.88 4.47 13.94
N LEU A 74 -11.69 3.80 12.82
CA LEU A 74 -11.53 4.42 11.49
C LEU A 74 -12.70 4.03 10.59
N GLY A 75 -12.82 4.73 9.46
CA GLY A 75 -13.78 4.40 8.40
C GLY A 75 -13.31 3.23 7.51
N LEU A 76 -13.92 3.13 6.34
CA LEU A 76 -13.60 2.11 5.34
C LEU A 76 -12.11 2.15 4.93
N SER A 77 -11.58 0.98 4.56
CA SER A 77 -10.33 0.91 3.80
C SER A 77 -10.50 1.58 2.43
N THR A 78 -9.41 2.06 1.85
CA THR A 78 -9.43 2.62 0.49
C THR A 78 -9.88 1.59 -0.54
N TYR A 79 -9.57 0.30 -0.31
CA TYR A 79 -10.09 -0.82 -1.09
C TYR A 79 -11.62 -0.96 -0.99
N ASP A 80 -12.14 -1.02 0.23
CA ASP A 80 -13.59 -1.21 0.46
C ASP A 80 -14.38 -0.03 -0.08
N PHE A 81 -13.86 1.19 0.08
CA PHE A 81 -14.47 2.37 -0.54
C PHE A 81 -14.50 2.27 -2.07
N LEU A 82 -13.40 1.87 -2.72
CA LEU A 82 -13.37 1.66 -4.18
C LEU A 82 -14.40 0.60 -4.59
N LYS A 83 -14.43 -0.54 -3.90
CA LYS A 83 -15.35 -1.65 -4.16
C LYS A 83 -16.81 -1.21 -4.04
N GLU A 84 -17.17 -0.52 -2.96
CA GLU A 84 -18.53 -0.01 -2.77
C GLU A 84 -18.91 1.10 -3.75
N ASN A 85 -17.94 1.86 -4.27
CA ASN A 85 -18.13 2.85 -5.33
C ASN A 85 -18.03 2.22 -6.74
N GLY A 86 -18.18 0.89 -6.86
CA GLY A 86 -18.17 0.17 -8.12
C GLY A 86 -16.85 0.32 -8.89
N PHE A 87 -15.74 0.27 -8.14
CA PHE A 87 -14.36 0.42 -8.60
C PHE A 87 -14.13 1.70 -9.42
N MET A 88 -14.86 2.78 -9.10
CA MET A 88 -14.57 4.09 -9.68
C MET A 88 -13.22 4.60 -9.16
N PRO A 89 -12.29 5.02 -10.04
CA PRO A 89 -11.02 5.56 -9.59
C PRO A 89 -11.20 6.85 -8.79
N PHE A 90 -10.24 7.15 -7.92
CA PHE A 90 -10.16 8.44 -7.26
C PHE A 90 -9.74 9.54 -8.23
N SER A 91 -10.24 10.75 -8.01
CA SER A 91 -9.76 11.92 -8.75
C SER A 91 -8.29 12.21 -8.40
N LEU A 92 -7.58 12.88 -9.32
CA LEU A 92 -6.17 13.19 -9.12
C LEU A 92 -5.90 14.03 -7.87
N THR A 93 -6.81 14.94 -7.51
CA THR A 93 -6.73 15.72 -6.28
C THR A 93 -6.82 14.83 -5.05
N GLN A 94 -7.76 13.87 -5.03
CA GLN A 94 -7.88 12.90 -3.94
C GLN A 94 -6.61 12.06 -3.81
N ILE A 95 -6.11 11.52 -4.93
CA ILE A 95 -4.85 10.75 -4.96
C ILE A 95 -3.70 11.56 -4.38
N ARG A 96 -3.57 12.83 -4.79
CA ARG A 96 -2.51 13.72 -4.30
C ARG A 96 -2.60 13.95 -2.78
N CYS A 97 -3.79 14.24 -2.25
CA CYS A 97 -4.01 14.47 -0.83
C CYS A 97 -3.72 13.22 0.01
N MET A 98 -4.21 12.06 -0.43
CA MET A 98 -3.97 10.78 0.26
C MET A 98 -2.49 10.40 0.19
N ALA A 99 -1.86 10.52 -0.98
CA ALA A 99 -0.46 10.17 -1.18
C ALA A 99 0.50 11.00 -0.31
N ASP A 100 0.28 12.31 -0.13
CA ASP A 100 1.13 13.13 0.77
C ASP A 100 1.06 12.63 2.22
N GLN A 101 -0.12 12.25 2.70
CA GLN A 101 -0.29 11.70 4.07
C GLN A 101 0.35 10.32 4.22
N ILE A 102 0.07 9.41 3.28
CA ILE A 102 0.61 8.05 3.29
C ILE A 102 2.15 8.09 3.21
N PHE A 103 2.71 8.92 2.32
CA PHE A 103 4.16 9.01 2.14
C PHE A 103 4.83 9.55 3.38
N ARG A 104 4.24 10.55 4.06
CA ARG A 104 4.77 11.07 5.33
C ARG A 104 4.73 10.02 6.43
N ALA A 105 3.65 9.24 6.54
CA ALA A 105 3.54 8.15 7.50
C ALA A 105 4.61 7.08 7.27
N VAL A 106 4.71 6.57 6.04
CA VAL A 106 5.69 5.51 5.72
C VAL A 106 7.13 6.03 5.78
N HIS A 107 7.38 7.28 5.38
CA HIS A 107 8.68 7.92 5.56
C HIS A 107 9.08 8.03 7.04
N PHE A 108 8.11 8.33 7.93
CA PHE A 108 8.34 8.30 9.37
C PHE A 108 8.75 6.90 9.86
N LEU A 109 8.13 5.82 9.35
CA LEU A 109 8.58 4.45 9.65
C LEU A 109 10.02 4.23 9.19
N HIS A 110 10.33 4.60 7.93
CA HIS A 110 11.65 4.43 7.33
C HIS A 110 12.74 5.17 8.11
N ARG A 111 12.47 6.40 8.56
CA ARG A 111 13.39 7.18 9.41
C ARG A 111 13.66 6.52 10.77
N ASN A 112 12.74 5.69 11.24
CA ASN A 112 12.86 4.92 12.47
C ASN A 112 13.31 3.48 12.21
N LYS A 113 13.94 3.21 11.06
CA LYS A 113 14.52 1.91 10.68
C LYS A 113 13.50 0.78 10.63
N LEU A 114 12.26 1.12 10.31
CA LEU A 114 11.14 0.18 10.22
C LEU A 114 10.62 0.16 8.78
N THR A 115 10.49 -1.03 8.21
CA THR A 115 9.83 -1.28 6.92
C THR A 115 8.46 -1.88 7.19
N HIS A 116 7.40 -1.41 6.52
CA HIS A 116 6.04 -1.93 6.75
C HIS A 116 5.82 -3.31 6.10
N THR A 117 6.36 -3.52 4.90
CA THR A 117 6.37 -4.76 4.12
C THR A 117 5.02 -5.25 3.57
N ASP A 118 3.87 -4.79 4.04
CA ASP A 118 2.53 -5.21 3.57
C ASP A 118 1.60 -4.03 3.26
N LEU A 119 2.13 -3.00 2.58
CA LEU A 119 1.33 -1.88 2.10
C LEU A 119 0.45 -2.31 0.93
N LYS A 120 -0.85 -2.07 1.08
CA LYS A 120 -1.90 -2.34 0.11
C LYS A 120 -3.14 -1.45 0.40
N PRO A 121 -4.07 -1.26 -0.54
CA PRO A 121 -5.26 -0.43 -0.34
C PRO A 121 -6.12 -0.84 0.87
N GLU A 122 -6.12 -2.12 1.24
CA GLU A 122 -6.80 -2.65 2.43
C GLU A 122 -6.18 -2.14 3.74
N ASN A 123 -4.88 -1.83 3.74
CA ASN A 123 -4.12 -1.36 4.90
C ASN A 123 -3.98 0.18 4.94
N ILE A 124 -4.79 0.90 4.14
CA ILE A 124 -4.93 2.36 4.18
C ILE A 124 -6.41 2.65 4.42
N LEU A 125 -6.73 3.20 5.58
CA LEU A 125 -8.12 3.47 5.99
C LEU A 125 -8.40 4.96 6.00
N PHE A 126 -9.62 5.35 5.65
CA PHE A 126 -10.08 6.71 5.87
C PHE A 126 -10.30 6.96 7.37
N VAL A 127 -9.94 8.15 7.85
CA VAL A 127 -10.31 8.57 9.21
C VAL A 127 -11.83 8.68 9.32
N ASP A 128 -12.48 9.22 8.29
CA ASP A 128 -13.93 9.23 8.12
C ASP A 128 -14.27 8.98 6.66
N SER A 129 -15.02 7.89 6.39
CA SER A 129 -15.44 7.49 5.04
C SER A 129 -16.82 8.04 4.64
N ASN A 130 -17.38 9.00 5.38
CA ASN A 130 -18.61 9.69 5.02
C ASN A 130 -18.49 10.34 3.63
N TYR A 131 -19.51 10.13 2.80
CA TYR A 131 -19.55 10.63 1.43
C TYR A 131 -20.85 11.38 1.11
N ASN A 132 -20.81 12.17 0.04
CA ASN A 132 -21.99 12.68 -0.64
C ASN A 132 -22.18 11.90 -1.94
N ILE A 133 -23.42 11.74 -2.39
CA ILE A 133 -23.71 11.16 -3.70
C ILE A 133 -23.94 12.30 -4.69
N LYS A 134 -23.24 12.26 -5.83
CA LYS A 134 -23.44 13.17 -6.95
C LYS A 134 -23.59 12.39 -8.24
N TYR A 135 -24.55 12.76 -9.08
CA TYR A 135 -24.69 12.13 -10.37
C TYR A 135 -23.54 12.55 -11.31
N ASN A 136 -22.76 11.59 -11.77
CA ASN A 136 -21.70 11.81 -12.74
C ASN A 136 -22.27 11.68 -14.16
N SER A 137 -22.56 12.82 -14.79
CA SER A 137 -23.14 12.86 -16.14
C SER A 137 -22.25 12.26 -17.23
N LYS A 138 -20.92 12.30 -17.05
CA LYS A 138 -19.96 11.71 -17.99
C LYS A 138 -19.98 10.18 -17.94
N MET A 139 -20.08 9.62 -16.74
CA MET A 139 -20.11 8.17 -16.53
C MET A 139 -21.54 7.59 -16.49
N LYS A 140 -22.56 8.46 -16.53
CA LYS A 140 -23.99 8.12 -16.44
C LYS A 140 -24.32 7.24 -15.22
N ARG A 141 -23.68 7.51 -14.09
CA ARG A 141 -23.90 6.80 -12.82
C ARG A 141 -23.68 7.72 -11.63
N ASP A 142 -24.20 7.32 -10.49
CA ASP A 142 -23.92 8.00 -9.22
C ASP A 142 -22.46 7.79 -8.79
N GLU A 143 -21.86 8.84 -8.24
CA GLU A 143 -20.50 8.89 -7.74
C GLU A 143 -20.50 9.26 -6.27
N ARG A 144 -19.84 8.44 -5.45
CA ARG A 144 -19.58 8.75 -4.04
C ARG A 144 -18.37 9.68 -3.94
N THR A 145 -18.58 10.88 -3.43
CA THR A 145 -17.52 11.86 -3.15
C THR A 145 -17.29 11.95 -1.64
N LEU A 146 -16.11 11.55 -1.18
CA LEU A 146 -15.70 11.67 0.22
C LEU A 146 -15.80 13.11 0.73
N LYS A 147 -16.29 13.29 1.96
CA LYS A 147 -16.32 14.60 2.63
C LYS A 147 -14.94 15.01 3.16
N ARG A 148 -14.13 14.03 3.57
CA ARG A 148 -12.76 14.20 4.07
C ARG A 148 -11.83 13.22 3.38
N LEU A 149 -10.56 13.61 3.25
CA LEU A 149 -9.53 12.81 2.57
C LEU A 149 -8.41 12.38 3.53
N ASP A 150 -8.66 12.53 4.83
CA ASP A 150 -7.72 12.11 5.86
C ASP A 150 -7.66 10.59 5.88
N VAL A 151 -6.46 10.04 5.81
CA VAL A 151 -6.20 8.60 5.79
C VAL A 151 -5.19 8.22 6.85
N LYS A 152 -5.19 6.94 7.26
CA LYS A 152 -4.18 6.34 8.13
C LYS A 152 -3.72 4.98 7.60
N VAL A 153 -2.43 4.71 7.78
CA VAL A 153 -1.80 3.41 7.53
C VAL A 153 -2.03 2.52 8.75
N VAL A 154 -2.43 1.28 8.51
CA VAL A 154 -2.76 0.28 9.54
C VAL A 154 -2.03 -1.04 9.30
N ASP A 155 -2.20 -1.98 10.24
CA ASP A 155 -1.69 -3.36 10.16
C ASP A 155 -0.16 -3.45 10.13
N PHE A 156 0.44 -3.22 11.31
CA PHE A 156 1.89 -3.24 11.52
C PHE A 156 2.42 -4.62 11.90
N GLY A 157 1.59 -5.68 11.85
CA GLY A 157 1.98 -7.03 12.26
C GLY A 157 3.02 -7.71 11.37
N ASN A 158 3.31 -7.15 10.18
CA ASN A 158 4.41 -7.59 9.31
C ASN A 158 5.54 -6.56 9.23
N ALA A 159 5.49 -5.49 10.03
CA ALA A 159 6.57 -4.51 10.03
C ALA A 159 7.86 -5.15 10.57
N THR A 160 9.00 -4.77 10.01
CA THR A 160 10.31 -5.37 10.35
C THR A 160 11.34 -4.29 10.51
N TYR A 161 12.07 -4.31 11.62
CA TYR A 161 13.19 -3.40 11.85
C TYR A 161 14.44 -3.84 11.08
N ASP A 162 15.30 -2.89 10.71
CA ASP A 162 16.55 -3.17 9.99
C ASP A 162 17.47 -4.20 10.66
N HIS A 163 17.43 -4.30 11.99
CA HIS A 163 18.29 -5.18 12.78
C HIS A 163 17.66 -6.58 13.01
N GLU A 164 16.41 -6.78 12.62
CA GLU A 164 15.70 -8.04 12.78
C GLU A 164 15.94 -9.00 11.61
N HIS A 165 15.51 -10.25 11.77
CA HIS A 165 15.58 -11.22 10.71
C HIS A 165 14.62 -10.87 9.56
N HIS A 166 15.17 -10.71 8.35
CA HIS A 166 14.38 -10.44 7.16
C HIS A 166 13.95 -11.75 6.50
N THR A 167 12.66 -12.04 6.55
CA THR A 167 12.09 -13.20 5.84
C THR A 167 12.19 -13.00 4.33
N SER A 168 12.38 -14.09 3.56
CA SER A 168 12.59 -13.97 2.11
C SER A 168 11.34 -13.53 1.33
N LEU A 169 10.15 -13.73 1.90
CA LEU A 169 8.89 -13.48 1.23
C LEU A 169 7.98 -12.61 2.09
N VAL A 170 7.91 -11.34 1.73
CA VAL A 170 7.02 -10.34 2.31
C VAL A 170 6.05 -9.77 1.28
N SER A 171 5.14 -8.91 1.72
CA SER A 171 4.09 -8.25 0.93
C SER A 171 3.02 -9.18 0.38
N THR A 172 1.81 -8.66 0.31
CA THR A 172 0.75 -9.21 -0.53
C THR A 172 1.18 -9.19 -2.00
N ARG A 173 0.94 -10.31 -2.71
CA ARG A 173 1.56 -10.61 -4.02
C ARG A 173 1.47 -9.46 -5.03
N HIS A 174 0.34 -8.79 -5.16
CA HIS A 174 0.10 -7.77 -6.19
C HIS A 174 0.89 -6.47 -5.98
N TYR A 175 1.40 -6.24 -4.77
CA TYR A 175 2.16 -5.04 -4.36
C TYR A 175 3.63 -5.35 -4.10
N ARG A 176 4.04 -6.60 -4.34
CA ARG A 176 5.37 -7.11 -4.02
C ARG A 176 6.42 -6.60 -5.00
N ALA A 177 7.51 -6.06 -4.45
CA ALA A 177 8.63 -5.53 -5.21
C ALA A 177 9.44 -6.63 -5.95
N PRO A 178 10.08 -6.30 -7.09
CA PRO A 178 10.83 -7.25 -7.90
C PRO A 178 12.00 -7.88 -7.13
N GLU A 179 12.69 -7.13 -6.27
CA GLU A 179 13.79 -7.65 -5.45
C GLU A 179 13.33 -8.71 -4.42
N VAL A 180 12.07 -8.65 -3.97
CA VAL A 180 11.47 -9.68 -3.10
C VAL A 180 11.18 -10.93 -3.93
N ILE A 181 10.57 -10.79 -5.11
CA ILE A 181 10.25 -11.93 -5.99
C ILE A 181 11.53 -12.64 -6.47
N LEU A 182 12.57 -11.86 -6.77
CA LEU A 182 13.88 -12.34 -7.22
C LEU A 182 14.82 -12.74 -6.06
N GLU A 183 14.38 -12.65 -4.79
CA GLU A 183 15.18 -12.98 -3.59
C GLU A 183 16.56 -12.28 -3.59
N LEU A 184 16.59 -10.99 -3.90
CA LEU A 184 17.80 -10.15 -3.94
C LEU A 184 18.08 -9.46 -2.59
N GLY A 185 17.26 -9.72 -1.58
CA GLY A 185 17.18 -8.93 -0.36
C GLY A 185 16.27 -7.72 -0.55
N TRP A 186 15.64 -7.28 0.53
CA TRP A 186 14.73 -6.14 0.53
C TRP A 186 15.01 -5.27 1.76
N ASN A 187 14.56 -4.02 1.65
CA ASN A 187 14.63 -3.00 2.69
C ASN A 187 13.45 -2.03 2.47
N GLN A 188 13.51 -0.82 3.03
CA GLN A 188 12.52 0.25 2.89
C GLN A 188 12.08 0.52 1.44
N ALA A 189 12.93 0.28 0.45
CA ALA A 189 12.58 0.48 -0.95
C ALA A 189 11.40 -0.39 -1.41
N CYS A 190 11.14 -1.54 -0.79
CA CYS A 190 10.01 -2.40 -1.18
C CYS A 190 8.66 -1.71 -0.88
N ASP A 191 8.57 -0.94 0.21
CA ASP A 191 7.38 -0.15 0.52
C ASP A 191 7.13 0.92 -0.56
N VAL A 192 8.18 1.54 -1.09
CA VAL A 192 8.05 2.52 -2.17
C VAL A 192 7.45 1.89 -3.43
N TRP A 193 7.87 0.67 -3.76
CA TRP A 193 7.27 -0.07 -4.87
C TRP A 193 5.78 -0.34 -4.63
N SER A 194 5.44 -0.85 -3.44
CA SER A 194 4.05 -1.13 -3.06
C SER A 194 3.17 0.13 -3.16
N LEU A 195 3.68 1.28 -2.70
CA LEU A 195 3.00 2.57 -2.84
C LEU A 195 2.84 2.99 -4.31
N GLY A 196 3.81 2.70 -5.17
CA GLY A 196 3.67 2.90 -6.63
C GLY A 196 2.50 2.10 -7.20
N CYS A 197 2.39 0.83 -6.82
CA CYS A 197 1.26 -0.04 -7.18
C CYS A 197 -0.09 0.48 -6.63
N ILE A 198 -0.13 0.97 -5.39
CA ILE A 198 -1.32 1.56 -4.78
C ILE A 198 -1.77 2.82 -5.55
N LEU A 199 -0.84 3.73 -5.88
CA LEU A 199 -1.19 4.98 -6.54
C LEU A 199 -1.76 4.77 -7.96
N ILE A 200 -1.23 3.81 -8.73
CA ILE A 200 -1.81 3.47 -10.03
C ILE A 200 -3.15 2.75 -9.88
N GLU A 201 -3.35 1.96 -8.82
CA GLU A 201 -4.64 1.34 -8.53
C GLU A 201 -5.70 2.38 -8.14
N PHE A 202 -5.35 3.38 -7.33
CA PHE A 202 -6.24 4.52 -7.05
C PHE A 202 -6.61 5.28 -8.33
N TYR A 203 -5.67 5.41 -9.25
CA TYR A 203 -5.87 6.11 -10.52
C TYR A 203 -6.73 5.33 -11.53
N LEU A 204 -6.69 4.00 -11.51
CA LEU A 204 -7.41 3.15 -12.45
C LEU A 204 -8.68 2.51 -11.88
N GLY A 205 -8.79 2.40 -10.55
CA GLY A 205 -9.81 1.62 -9.87
C GLY A 205 -9.59 0.10 -9.94
N LEU A 206 -8.41 -0.35 -10.37
CA LEU A 206 -8.07 -1.77 -10.53
C LEU A 206 -6.62 -2.04 -10.19
N THR A 207 -6.37 -3.21 -9.60
CA THR A 207 -5.02 -3.68 -9.31
C THR A 207 -4.21 -3.87 -10.59
N LEU A 208 -3.00 -3.30 -10.66
CA LEU A 208 -2.18 -3.33 -11.87
C LEU A 208 -1.64 -4.74 -12.20
N PHE A 209 -1.19 -5.49 -11.18
CA PHE A 209 -0.56 -6.79 -11.34
C PHE A 209 -1.43 -7.92 -10.76
N GLN A 210 -2.54 -8.23 -11.44
CA GLN A 210 -3.48 -9.29 -11.05
C GLN A 210 -2.98 -10.66 -11.50
N THR A 211 -2.27 -11.36 -10.61
CA THR A 211 -1.77 -12.71 -10.88
C THR A 211 -1.57 -13.50 -9.61
N HIS A 212 -1.59 -14.84 -9.74
CA HIS A 212 -1.23 -15.76 -8.67
C HIS A 212 0.12 -16.47 -8.87
N ASP A 213 0.87 -16.13 -9.94
CA ASP A 213 2.17 -16.73 -10.25
C ASP A 213 3.30 -15.69 -10.23
N SER A 214 4.47 -16.09 -9.72
CA SER A 214 5.61 -15.17 -9.57
C SER A 214 6.31 -14.86 -10.90
N LYS A 215 6.38 -15.82 -11.83
CA LYS A 215 7.00 -15.62 -13.14
C LYS A 215 6.08 -14.80 -14.03
N GLU A 216 4.77 -15.06 -13.99
CA GLU A 216 3.76 -14.22 -14.63
C GLU A 216 3.80 -12.78 -14.09
N HIS A 217 3.95 -12.60 -12.77
CA HIS A 217 4.08 -11.26 -12.19
C HIS A 217 5.28 -10.50 -12.77
N LEU A 218 6.47 -11.13 -12.85
CA LEU A 218 7.64 -10.52 -13.49
C LEU A 218 7.40 -10.20 -14.97
N ALA A 219 6.67 -11.05 -15.70
CA ALA A 219 6.31 -10.79 -17.10
C ALA A 219 5.33 -9.62 -17.24
N MET A 220 4.37 -9.47 -16.32
CA MET A 220 3.49 -8.29 -16.25
C MET A 220 4.31 -7.02 -15.97
N MET A 221 5.28 -7.10 -15.04
CA MET A 221 6.20 -5.98 -14.80
C MET A 221 6.95 -5.61 -16.09
N GLU A 222 7.55 -6.58 -16.80
CA GLU A 222 8.28 -6.28 -18.04
C GLU A 222 7.40 -5.63 -19.12
N ARG A 223 6.14 -6.06 -19.20
CA ARG A 223 5.16 -5.50 -20.13
C ARG A 223 4.78 -4.06 -19.78
N VAL A 224 4.75 -3.69 -18.51
CA VAL A 224 4.37 -2.36 -18.03
C VAL A 224 5.57 -1.41 -18.00
N LEU A 225 6.72 -1.86 -17.52
CA LEU A 225 7.87 -1.02 -17.16
C LEU A 225 9.05 -1.16 -18.12
N GLY A 226 9.02 -2.15 -19.02
CA GLY A 226 10.16 -2.53 -19.85
C GLY A 226 11.00 -3.64 -19.21
N PRO A 227 12.05 -4.12 -19.90
CA PRO A 227 12.78 -5.31 -19.48
C PRO A 227 13.41 -5.16 -18.09
N ILE A 228 13.40 -6.24 -17.30
CA ILE A 228 14.11 -6.26 -16.02
C ILE A 228 15.61 -6.14 -16.31
N PRO A 229 16.35 -5.25 -15.61
CA PRO A 229 17.79 -5.13 -15.80
C PRO A 229 18.53 -6.46 -15.63
N ALA A 230 19.35 -6.82 -16.63
CA ALA A 230 20.07 -8.09 -16.67
C ALA A 230 20.91 -8.36 -15.42
N HIS A 231 21.50 -7.32 -14.81
CA HIS A 231 22.30 -7.47 -13.59
C HIS A 231 21.49 -7.95 -12.39
N LEU A 232 20.17 -7.67 -12.33
CA LEU A 232 19.29 -8.18 -11.29
C LEU A 232 18.95 -9.66 -11.54
N LEU A 233 18.67 -10.02 -12.79
CA LEU A 233 18.41 -11.41 -13.20
C LEU A 233 19.66 -12.30 -13.00
N GLN A 234 20.85 -11.78 -13.23
CA GLN A 234 22.10 -12.51 -13.00
C GLN A 234 22.36 -12.77 -11.50
N LYS A 235 21.95 -11.85 -10.61
CA LYS A 235 22.12 -11.97 -9.15
C LYS A 235 21.09 -12.87 -8.47
N THR A 236 19.93 -13.11 -9.08
CA THR A 236 18.85 -13.88 -8.44
C THR A 236 19.23 -15.34 -8.18
N ARG A 237 18.76 -15.89 -7.05
CA ARG A 237 18.81 -17.33 -6.77
C ARG A 237 17.72 -18.10 -7.52
N LYS A 238 16.69 -17.42 -8.05
CA LYS A 238 15.58 -18.04 -8.79
C LYS A 238 15.96 -18.35 -10.24
N ARG A 239 16.96 -19.21 -10.45
CA ARG A 239 17.49 -19.56 -11.78
C ARG A 239 16.44 -20.06 -12.77
N ARG A 240 15.36 -20.71 -12.29
CA ARG A 240 14.21 -21.13 -13.10
C ARG A 240 13.41 -20.00 -13.76
N TYR A 241 13.65 -18.74 -13.37
CA TYR A 241 13.03 -17.56 -13.97
C TYR A 241 13.88 -16.95 -15.07
N VAL A 242 15.11 -17.42 -15.30
CA VAL A 242 16.08 -16.72 -16.16
C VAL A 242 16.62 -17.67 -17.23
N HIS A 243 16.60 -17.21 -18.48
CA HIS A 243 17.24 -17.87 -19.61
C HIS A 243 18.00 -16.83 -20.44
N HIS A 244 19.30 -17.04 -20.66
CA HIS A 244 20.19 -16.10 -21.37
C HIS A 244 20.05 -14.64 -20.89
N ASP A 245 20.16 -14.42 -19.57
CA ASP A 245 20.04 -13.11 -18.91
C ASP A 245 18.73 -12.36 -19.16
N LYS A 246 17.68 -13.08 -19.58
CA LYS A 246 16.33 -12.57 -19.77
C LYS A 246 15.34 -13.40 -18.96
N LEU A 247 14.14 -12.86 -18.74
CA LEU A 247 13.05 -13.61 -18.14
C LEU A 247 12.71 -14.81 -19.06
N ASP A 248 12.72 -16.01 -18.48
CA ASP A 248 12.31 -17.25 -19.15
C ASP A 248 10.78 -17.30 -19.25
N TRP A 249 10.23 -16.58 -20.23
CA TRP A 249 8.79 -16.39 -20.43
C TRP A 249 8.38 -16.65 -21.88
N ASP A 250 7.50 -17.63 -22.09
CA ASP A 250 6.88 -17.85 -23.39
C ASP A 250 5.68 -16.92 -23.59
N GLU A 251 5.91 -15.91 -24.39
CA GLU A 251 4.90 -14.96 -24.83
C GLU A 251 3.72 -15.63 -25.56
N HIS A 252 3.92 -16.73 -26.28
CA HIS A 252 2.86 -17.36 -27.08
C HIS A 252 1.98 -18.32 -26.26
N SER A 253 2.38 -18.67 -25.04
CA SER A 253 1.60 -19.47 -24.09
C SER A 253 0.24 -18.84 -23.73
N SER A 254 -0.64 -19.61 -23.07
CA SER A 254 -1.90 -19.09 -22.54
C SER A 254 -1.69 -17.93 -21.57
N ALA A 255 -0.73 -18.07 -20.64
CA ALA A 255 -0.33 -17.04 -19.70
C ALA A 255 0.29 -15.82 -20.41
N GLY A 256 1.15 -16.04 -21.41
CA GLY A 256 1.72 -14.96 -22.22
C GLY A 256 0.67 -14.14 -22.99
N ARG A 257 -0.36 -14.81 -23.53
CA ARG A 257 -1.52 -14.12 -24.12
C ARG A 257 -2.33 -13.33 -23.09
N TYR A 258 -2.51 -13.86 -21.88
CA TYR A 258 -3.18 -13.16 -20.78
C TYR A 258 -2.42 -11.86 -20.43
N VAL A 259 -1.11 -11.93 -20.22
CA VAL A 259 -0.27 -10.76 -19.90
C VAL A 259 -0.35 -9.72 -21.01
N ARG A 260 -0.20 -10.10 -22.28
CA ARG A 260 -0.29 -9.14 -23.40
C ARG A 260 -1.64 -8.44 -23.51
N LYS A 261 -2.72 -9.13 -23.15
CA LYS A 261 -4.09 -8.59 -23.21
C LYS A 261 -4.38 -7.61 -22.08
N HIS A 262 -3.88 -7.87 -20.87
CA HIS A 262 -4.24 -7.09 -19.69
C HIS A 262 -3.17 -6.07 -19.26
N CYS A 263 -1.93 -6.21 -19.75
CA CYS A 263 -0.83 -5.30 -19.47
C CYS A 263 -0.40 -4.51 -20.71
N LYS A 264 -0.16 -3.22 -20.52
CA LYS A 264 0.39 -2.30 -21.52
C LYS A 264 1.46 -1.40 -20.87
N PRO A 265 2.34 -0.75 -21.65
CA PRO A 265 3.34 0.16 -21.09
C PRO A 265 2.72 1.22 -20.17
N LEU A 266 3.39 1.55 -19.06
CA LEU A 266 2.85 2.37 -17.96
C LEU A 266 2.19 3.65 -18.45
N LYS A 267 2.87 4.43 -19.31
CA LYS A 267 2.35 5.70 -19.84
C LYS A 267 1.06 5.56 -20.65
N GLN A 268 0.73 4.38 -21.17
CA GLN A 268 -0.51 4.12 -21.90
C GLN A 268 -1.73 3.91 -20.98
N TYR A 269 -1.54 3.84 -19.67
CA TYR A 269 -2.64 3.85 -18.69
C TYR A 269 -3.15 5.27 -18.39
N MET A 270 -2.40 6.30 -18.74
CA MET A 270 -2.78 7.69 -18.52
C MET A 270 -4.05 8.04 -19.30
N SER A 271 -5.11 8.44 -18.58
CA SER A 271 -6.42 8.77 -19.17
C SER A 271 -6.45 10.15 -19.82
N CYS A 272 -5.55 11.05 -19.42
CA CYS A 272 -5.47 12.42 -19.93
C CYS A 272 -4.02 12.93 -19.91
N LYS A 273 -3.58 13.66 -20.95
CA LYS A 273 -2.21 14.20 -21.07
C LYS A 273 -2.07 15.59 -20.47
N THR A 274 -2.71 15.86 -19.32
CA THR A 274 -2.49 17.12 -18.62
C THR A 274 -1.14 17.11 -17.90
N PRO A 275 -0.53 18.29 -17.65
CA PRO A 275 0.73 18.35 -16.90
C PRO A 275 0.67 17.65 -15.54
N GLU A 276 -0.47 17.71 -14.84
CA GLU A 276 -0.61 17.04 -13.54
C GLU A 276 -0.62 15.51 -13.65
N HIS A 277 -1.21 14.96 -14.72
CA HIS A 277 -1.19 13.52 -14.98
C HIS A 277 0.22 13.05 -15.34
N GLU A 278 0.93 13.80 -16.19
CA GLU A 278 2.34 13.54 -16.51
C GLU A 278 3.20 13.52 -15.23
N LEU A 279 2.96 14.44 -14.28
CA LEU A 279 3.66 14.46 -12.99
C LEU A 279 3.35 13.25 -12.10
N LEU A 280 2.12 12.74 -12.09
CA LEU A 280 1.81 11.49 -11.37
C LEU A 280 2.55 10.31 -12.02
N PHE A 281 2.50 10.20 -13.33
CA PHE A 281 3.14 9.08 -14.04
C PHE A 281 4.66 9.13 -14.00
N ASP A 282 5.24 10.33 -13.94
CA ASP A 282 6.67 10.52 -13.67
C ASP A 282 7.05 10.05 -12.26
N LEU A 283 6.25 10.36 -11.24
CA LEU A 283 6.43 9.84 -9.88
C LEU A 283 6.29 8.31 -9.84
N LEU A 284 5.25 7.75 -10.46
CA LEU A 284 5.02 6.31 -10.58
C LEU A 284 6.21 5.59 -11.22
N GLN A 285 6.77 6.14 -12.29
CA GLN A 285 7.95 5.57 -12.96
C GLN A 285 9.17 5.54 -12.03
N LYS A 286 9.37 6.59 -11.21
CA LYS A 286 10.47 6.65 -10.23
C LYS A 286 10.28 5.71 -9.04
N MET A 287 9.03 5.48 -8.63
CA MET A 287 8.67 4.56 -7.54
C MET A 287 8.73 3.08 -7.96
N MET A 288 8.39 2.79 -9.21
CA MET A 288 8.46 1.45 -9.81
C MET A 288 9.77 1.22 -10.57
N GLU A 289 10.86 1.82 -10.12
CA GLU A 289 12.21 1.50 -10.58
C GLU A 289 12.63 0.11 -10.08
N TYR A 290 13.13 -0.74 -10.97
CA TYR A 290 13.48 -2.13 -10.65
C TYR A 290 14.61 -2.23 -9.65
N ASP A 291 15.68 -1.44 -9.85
CA ASP A 291 16.83 -1.45 -8.97
C ASP A 291 16.50 -0.68 -7.70
N SER A 292 16.33 -1.40 -6.59
CA SER A 292 15.97 -0.81 -5.29
C SER A 292 16.96 0.26 -4.82
N SER A 293 18.22 0.24 -5.29
CA SER A 293 19.23 1.26 -4.99
C SER A 293 19.06 2.56 -5.79
N LYS A 294 18.33 2.51 -6.91
CA LYS A 294 18.03 3.66 -7.78
C LYS A 294 16.60 4.18 -7.61
N ARG A 295 15.74 3.37 -6.99
CA ARG A 295 14.35 3.73 -6.69
C ARG A 295 14.31 4.97 -5.81
N ILE A 296 13.37 5.87 -6.12
CA ILE A 296 13.18 7.09 -5.36
C ILE A 296 12.91 6.77 -3.88
N THR A 297 13.49 7.55 -2.97
CA THR A 297 13.15 7.45 -1.54
C THR A 297 11.87 8.23 -1.23
N LEU A 298 11.18 7.93 -0.13
CA LEU A 298 9.99 8.72 0.24
C LEU A 298 10.32 10.17 0.58
N GLU A 299 11.51 10.45 1.09
CA GLU A 299 11.99 11.84 1.30
C GLU A 299 12.00 12.62 -0.03
N GLN A 300 12.57 12.03 -1.08
CA GLN A 300 12.58 12.60 -2.42
C GLN A 300 11.17 12.65 -3.03
N ALA A 301 10.35 11.62 -2.81
CA ALA A 301 9.00 11.53 -3.35
C ALA A 301 8.08 12.61 -2.78
N ILE A 302 8.15 12.90 -1.48
CA ILE A 302 7.42 14.01 -0.84
C ILE A 302 7.84 15.36 -1.44
N GLY A 303 9.09 15.48 -1.87
CA GLY A 303 9.62 16.65 -2.58
C GLY A 303 9.15 16.79 -4.04
N HIS A 304 8.54 15.75 -4.63
CA HIS A 304 8.24 15.66 -6.05
C HIS A 304 7.29 16.79 -6.54
N PRO A 305 7.45 17.30 -7.78
CA PRO A 305 6.59 18.37 -8.31
C PRO A 305 5.09 18.05 -8.34
N PHE A 306 4.71 16.76 -8.34
CA PHE A 306 3.32 16.33 -8.22
C PHE A 306 2.61 16.92 -6.98
N PHE A 307 3.35 17.15 -5.89
CA PHE A 307 2.83 17.70 -4.62
C PHE A 307 2.94 19.24 -4.53
N ASN A 308 3.39 19.94 -5.58
CA ASN A 308 3.54 21.41 -5.57
C ASN A 308 2.23 22.16 -5.27
N LEU A 309 1.10 21.66 -5.78
CA LEU A 309 -0.21 22.29 -5.59
C LEU A 309 -0.61 22.30 -4.11
N LEU A 310 -0.46 21.17 -3.41
CA LEU A 310 -0.73 21.08 -1.97
C LEU A 310 0.17 22.01 -1.15
N ARG A 311 1.44 22.15 -1.55
CA ARG A 311 2.38 23.06 -0.86
C ARG A 311 2.00 24.53 -1.02
N LYS A 312 1.35 24.91 -2.12
CA LYS A 312 0.86 26.28 -2.32
C LYS A 312 -0.38 26.56 -1.49
N GLU A 313 -1.26 25.58 -1.32
CA GLU A 313 -2.50 25.71 -0.52
C GLU A 313 -2.24 25.77 0.99
N ARG A 314 -1.11 25.22 1.47
CA ARG A 314 -0.70 25.24 2.88
C ARG A 314 0.08 26.52 3.30
N LYS A 315 0.40 27.41 2.35
CA LYS A 315 1.08 28.69 2.62
C LYS A 315 0.07 29.82 2.66
#